data_AF-A0A951I3H1-F1
#
_entry.id   AF-A0A951I3H1-F1
#
_cell.length_a   1.000
_cell.length_b   1.000
_cell.length_c   1.000
_cell.angle_alpha   90.00
_cell.angle_beta   90.00
_cell.angle_gamma   90.00
#
_symmetry.space_group_name_H-M   'P 1'
#
loop_
_entity.id
_entity.type
_entity.pdbx_description
1 polymer ?
#
loop_
_entity_poly.entity_id
_entity_poly.type
_entity_poly.pdbx_seq_one_letter_code
_entity_poly.pdbx_strand_id
1 'polypeptide(L)'
;MAYALIGLGGLLALIGIICQIMVLVKLFQTEGAGKGILGLLCSPYLLIWGFMNAGRLNLMKLMLGWIGLTIIGVVLCVIGSTMMGVDLQRQMNMNSSLTVQVQRHLA
;
A
#
# COMPACT_ATOMS: atom_id res chain seq x y z
N MET A 1 12.28 -10.54 8.74
CA MET A 1 11.62 -10.72 7.43
C MET A 1 10.45 -9.75 7.26
N ALA A 2 9.54 -9.65 8.24
CA ALA A 2 8.39 -8.75 8.19
C ALA A 2 8.72 -7.26 7.92
N TYR A 3 9.74 -6.70 8.59
CA TYR A 3 10.14 -5.30 8.39
C TYR A 3 10.59 -4.97 6.96
N ALA A 4 11.23 -5.91 6.27
CA ALA A 4 11.66 -5.72 4.88
C ALA A 4 10.46 -5.66 3.92
N LEU A 5 9.45 -6.51 4.15
CA LEU A 5 8.21 -6.54 3.35
C LEU A 5 7.38 -5.27 3.55
N ILE A 6 7.25 -4.80 4.81
CA ILE A 6 6.56 -3.54 5.13
C ILE A 6 7.31 -2.35 4.54
N GLY A 7 8.64 -2.32 4.66
CA GLY A 7 9.47 -1.26 4.07
C GLY A 7 9.35 -1.19 2.55
N LEU A 8 9.39 -2.34 1.87
CA LEU A 8 9.19 -2.41 0.42
C LEU A 8 7.76 -1.99 0.03
N GLY A 9 6.74 -2.45 0.75
CA GLY A 9 5.36 -2.05 0.54
C GLY A 9 5.16 -0.53 0.68
N GLY A 10 5.80 0.08 1.67
CA GLY A 10 5.80 1.54 1.85
C GLY A 10 6.44 2.29 0.68
N LEU A 11 7.56 1.80 0.14
CA LEU A 11 8.20 2.40 -1.04
C LEU A 11 7.30 2.33 -2.29
N LEU A 12 6.64 1.19 -2.51
CA LEU A 12 5.66 1.05 -3.59
C LEU A 12 4.47 2.00 -3.44
N ALA A 13 4.01 2.23 -2.20
CA ALA A 13 2.91 3.16 -1.93
C ALA A 13 3.28 4.60 -2.29
N LEU A 14 4.53 5.03 -2.03
CA LEU A 14 5.02 6.35 -2.43
C LEU A 14 4.98 6.54 -3.95
N ILE A 15 5.42 5.53 -4.70
CA ILE A 15 5.35 5.55 -6.17
C ILE A 15 3.88 5.59 -6.63
N GLY A 16 2.99 4.89 -5.92
CA GLY A 16 1.54 4.94 -6.16
C GLY A 16 0.96 6.35 -5.99
N ILE A 17 1.37 7.09 -4.95
CA ILE A 17 0.95 8.49 -4.73
C ILE A 17 1.45 9.39 -5.86
N ILE A 18 2.71 9.24 -6.29
CA ILE A 18 3.25 10.01 -7.42
C ILE A 18 2.41 9.77 -8.69
N CYS A 19 2.04 8.51 -8.94
CA CYS A 19 1.20 8.15 -10.08
C CYS A 19 -0.20 8.78 -9.98
N GLN A 20 -0.79 8.79 -8.79
CA GLN A 20 -2.06 9.46 -8.51
C GLN A 20 -2.00 10.96 -8.81
N ILE A 21 -0.94 11.64 -8.34
CA ILE A 21 -0.73 13.08 -8.60
C ILE A 21 -0.57 13.34 -10.11
N MET A 22 0.14 12.49 -10.85
CA MET A 22 0.26 12.64 -12.31
C MET A 22 -1.09 12.57 -13.04
N VAL A 23 -1.96 11.63 -12.65
CA VAL A 23 -3.33 11.54 -13.20
C VAL A 23 -4.14 12.78 -12.81
N LEU A 24 -3.97 13.26 -11.58
CA LEU A 24 -4.65 14.46 -11.07
C LEU A 24 -4.25 15.72 -11.83
N VAL A 25 -2.97 15.91 -12.14
CA VAL A 25 -2.50 17.02 -12.99
C VAL A 25 -3.15 16.97 -14.37
N LYS A 26 -3.29 15.78 -14.95
CA LYS A 26 -3.96 15.61 -16.26
C LYS A 26 -5.46 15.90 -16.20
N LEU A 27 -6.12 15.57 -15.08
CA LEU A 27 -7.50 15.96 -14.83
C LEU A 27 -7.66 17.48 -14.79
N PHE A 28 -6.82 18.17 -14.02
CA PHE A 28 -6.82 19.65 -13.95
C PHE A 28 -6.58 20.29 -15.33
N GLN A 29 -5.67 19.73 -16.14
CA GLN A 29 -5.37 20.22 -17.50
C GLN A 29 -6.54 20.05 -18.48
N THR A 30 -7.40 19.04 -18.29
CA THR A 30 -8.43 18.67 -19.28
C THR A 30 -9.81 19.21 -18.90
N GLU A 31 -10.17 19.18 -17.62
CA GLU A 31 -11.53 19.45 -17.13
C GLU A 31 -11.60 20.64 -16.15
N GLY A 32 -10.44 21.24 -15.84
CA GLY A 32 -10.32 22.40 -14.96
C GLY A 32 -10.45 22.08 -13.47
N ALA A 33 -10.40 23.13 -12.65
CA ALA A 33 -10.25 23.00 -11.20
C ALA A 33 -11.45 22.41 -10.46
N GLY A 34 -12.67 22.60 -10.99
CA GLY A 34 -13.90 22.12 -10.34
C GLY A 34 -13.96 20.60 -10.22
N LYS A 35 -13.62 19.88 -11.30
CA LYS A 35 -13.53 18.41 -11.28
C LYS A 35 -12.22 17.93 -10.65
N GLY A 36 -11.17 18.75 -10.66
CA GLY A 36 -9.93 18.51 -9.92
C GLY A 36 -10.12 18.38 -8.41
N ILE A 37 -10.90 19.27 -7.79
CA ILE A 37 -11.26 19.17 -6.35
C ILE A 37 -11.99 17.86 -6.04
N LEU A 38 -12.91 17.44 -6.92
CA LEU A 38 -13.65 16.18 -6.77
C LEU A 38 -12.72 14.96 -6.87
N GLY A 39 -11.71 15.01 -7.75
CA GLY A 39 -10.68 13.97 -7.84
C GLY A 39 -9.72 13.92 -6.64
N LEU A 40 -9.51 15.05 -5.96
CA LEU A 40 -8.66 15.14 -4.78
C LEU A 40 -9.40 14.65 -3.52
N LEU A 41 -10.70 14.91 -3.42
CA LEU A 41 -11.55 14.40 -2.34
C LEU A 41 -11.88 12.90 -2.51
N CYS A 42 -11.87 12.40 -3.74
CA CYS A 42 -12.33 11.05 -4.08
C CYS A 42 -11.37 10.34 -5.05
N SER A 43 -10.51 9.46 -4.52
CA SER A 43 -9.66 8.57 -5.33
C SER A 43 -10.43 7.71 -6.36
N PRO A 44 -11.64 7.18 -6.05
CA PRO A 44 -12.46 6.50 -7.05
C PRO A 44 -12.84 7.36 -8.26
N TYR A 45 -13.16 8.65 -8.06
CA TYR A 45 -13.50 9.55 -9.16
C TYR A 45 -12.32 9.72 -10.12
N LEU A 46 -11.12 9.88 -9.56
CA LEU A 46 -9.90 10.01 -10.35
C LEU A 46 -9.59 8.76 -11.17
N LEU A 47 -9.86 7.58 -10.59
CA LEU A 47 -9.72 6.31 -11.30
C LEU A 47 -10.72 6.21 -12.48
N ILE A 48 -12.01 6.45 -12.23
CA ILE A 48 -13.06 6.36 -13.26
C ILE A 48 -12.78 7.32 -14.41
N TRP A 49 -12.43 8.58 -14.09
CA TRP A 49 -12.10 9.58 -15.08
C TRP A 49 -10.83 9.21 -15.86
N GLY A 50 -9.79 8.74 -15.16
CA GLY A 50 -8.55 8.32 -15.77
C GLY A 50 -8.75 7.18 -16.77
N PHE A 51 -9.62 6.20 -16.47
CA PHE A 51 -9.94 5.11 -17.38
C PHE A 51 -10.75 5.58 -18.58
N MET A 52 -11.75 6.44 -18.36
CA MET A 52 -12.53 7.02 -19.47
C MET A 52 -11.65 7.82 -20.45
N ASN A 53 -10.63 8.51 -19.94
CA ASN A 53 -9.72 9.32 -20.75
C ASN A 53 -8.42 8.59 -21.14
N ALA A 54 -8.25 7.33 -20.73
CA ALA A 54 -7.04 6.55 -20.95
C ALA A 54 -6.69 6.37 -22.43
N GLY A 55 -7.71 6.14 -23.27
CA GLY A 55 -7.55 6.00 -24.71
C GLY A 55 -7.21 7.33 -25.42
N ARG A 56 -7.74 8.46 -24.91
CA ARG A 56 -7.55 9.77 -25.54
C ARG A 56 -6.21 10.42 -25.16
N LEU A 57 -5.75 10.22 -23.93
CA LEU A 57 -4.51 10.82 -23.41
C LEU A 57 -3.33 9.83 -23.31
N ASN A 58 -3.45 8.61 -23.84
CA ASN A 58 -2.45 7.54 -23.70
C ASN A 58 -2.06 7.24 -22.23
N LEU A 59 -2.97 7.54 -21.28
CA LEU A 59 -2.77 7.31 -19.85
C LEU A 59 -3.00 5.85 -19.45
N MET A 60 -3.39 4.99 -20.40
CA MET A 60 -3.71 3.58 -20.13
C MET A 60 -2.54 2.84 -19.48
N LYS A 61 -1.30 3.06 -19.93
CA LYS A 61 -0.10 2.47 -19.31
C LYS A 61 0.14 2.98 -17.88
N LEU A 62 -0.09 4.27 -17.65
CA LEU A 62 0.05 4.90 -16.35
C LEU A 62 -1.00 4.37 -15.35
N MET A 63 -2.26 4.29 -15.76
CA MET A 63 -3.35 3.76 -14.94
C MET A 63 -3.20 2.29 -14.61
N LEU A 64 -2.82 1.47 -15.60
CA LEU A 64 -2.61 0.05 -15.39
C LEU A 64 -1.40 -0.19 -14.46
N GLY A 65 -0.33 0.58 -14.65
CA GLY A 65 0.83 0.57 -13.76
C GLY A 65 0.48 1.04 -12.34
N TRP A 66 -0.34 2.08 -12.21
CA TRP A 66 -0.77 2.58 -10.91
C TRP A 66 -1.54 1.53 -10.13
N ILE A 67 -2.59 0.95 -10.72
CA ILE A 67 -3.41 -0.07 -10.05
C ILE A 67 -2.58 -1.32 -9.76
N GLY A 68 -1.79 -1.78 -10.74
CA GLY A 68 -0.92 -2.94 -10.54
C GLY A 68 0.04 -2.74 -9.37
N LEU A 69 0.69 -1.57 -9.30
CA LEU A 69 1.64 -1.25 -8.25
C LEU A 69 0.96 -1.10 -6.89
N THR A 70 -0.21 -0.46 -6.83
CA THR A 70 -0.98 -0.30 -5.59
C THR A 70 -1.47 -1.65 -5.08
N ILE A 71 -1.96 -2.55 -5.94
CA ILE A 71 -2.37 -3.90 -5.54
C ILE A 71 -1.18 -4.68 -4.99
N ILE A 72 -0.05 -4.71 -5.71
CA ILE A 72 1.16 -5.41 -5.28
C ILE A 72 1.64 -4.85 -3.93
N GLY A 73 1.71 -3.52 -3.80
CA GLY A 73 2.11 -2.85 -2.57
C GLY A 73 1.21 -3.20 -1.37
N VAL A 74 -0.11 -3.20 -1.56
CA VAL A 74 -1.09 -3.58 -0.52
C VAL A 74 -0.91 -5.04 -0.12
N VAL A 75 -0.78 -5.96 -1.08
CA VAL A 75 -0.57 -7.38 -0.79
C VAL A 75 0.72 -7.60 0.01
N LEU A 76 1.82 -6.96 -0.40
CA LEU A 76 3.09 -7.04 0.34
C LEU A 76 2.96 -6.50 1.76
N CYS A 77 2.23 -5.39 1.93
CA CYS A 77 2.02 -4.78 3.24
C CYS A 77 1.18 -5.70 4.15
N VAL A 78 0.09 -6.26 3.65
CA VAL A 78 -0.78 -7.20 4.40
C VAL A 78 -0.01 -8.46 4.82
N ILE A 79 0.77 -9.05 3.90
CA ILE A 79 1.62 -10.20 4.22
C ILE A 79 2.65 -9.81 5.29
N GLY A 80 3.32 -8.67 5.14
CA GLY A 80 4.28 -8.17 6.13
C GLY A 80 3.65 -7.97 7.52
N SER A 81 2.45 -7.41 7.59
CA SER A 81 1.72 -7.19 8.85
C SER A 81 1.30 -8.49 9.52
N THR A 82 0.79 -9.46 8.77
CA THR A 82 0.40 -10.77 9.33
C THR A 82 1.62 -11.54 9.86
N MET A 83 2.75 -11.47 9.17
CA MET A 83 4.00 -12.09 9.61
C MET A 83 4.55 -11.48 10.90
N MET A 84 4.40 -10.16 11.10
CA MET A 84 4.79 -9.51 12.36
C MET A 84 4.00 -10.06 13.56
N GLY A 85 2.71 -10.38 13.37
CA GLY A 85 1.89 -11.01 14.40
C GLY A 85 2.39 -12.42 14.77
N VAL A 86 2.80 -13.21 13.77
CA VAL A 86 3.36 -14.56 13.99
C VAL A 86 4.70 -14.50 14.71
N ASP A 87 5.57 -13.56 14.34
CA ASP A 87 6.88 -13.36 14.98
C ASP A 87 6.72 -13.01 16.47
N LEU A 88 5.77 -12.12 16.81
CA LEU A 88 5.43 -11.78 18.20
C LEU A 88 4.90 -12.99 18.98
N GLN A 89 4.00 -13.78 18.39
CA GLN A 89 3.47 -14.98 19.05
C GLN A 89 4.59 -16.00 19.35
N ARG A 90 5.55 -16.14 18.45
CA ARG A 90 6.70 -17.04 18.63
C ARG A 90 7.63 -16.59 19.76
N GLN A 91 7.85 -15.27 19.90
CA GLN A 91 8.63 -14.71 21.01
C GLN A 91 7.97 -14.97 22.37
N MET A 92 6.65 -14.81 22.47
CA MET A 92 5.92 -15.08 23.72
C MET A 92 6.00 -16.55 24.13
N ASN A 93 5.90 -17.48 23.16
CA ASN A 93 5.99 -18.91 23.45
C ASN A 93 7.38 -19.29 24.03
N MET A 94 8.47 -18.79 23.43
CA MET A 94 9.83 -19.07 23.94
C MET A 94 10.05 -18.48 25.33
N ASN A 95 9.59 -17.24 25.58
CA ASN A 95 9.72 -16.63 26.90
C ASN A 95 8.98 -17.44 27.99
N SER A 96 7.77 -17.92 27.68
CA SER A 96 7.01 -18.76 28.62
C SER A 96 7.71 -20.09 28.94
N SER A 97 8.41 -20.68 27.96
CA SER A 97 9.17 -21.90 28.21
C SER A 97 10.40 -21.64 29.10
N LEU A 98 11.08 -20.51 28.89
CA LEU A 98 12.22 -20.11 29.72
C LEU A 98 11.81 -19.84 31.17
N THR A 99 10.68 -19.16 31.39
CA THR A 99 10.20 -18.89 32.76
C THR A 99 9.86 -20.17 33.50
N VAL A 100 9.27 -21.17 32.83
CA VAL A 100 8.99 -22.50 33.41
C VAL A 100 10.27 -23.26 33.74
N GLN A 101 11.28 -23.23 32.86
CA GLN A 101 12.57 -23.91 33.11
C GLN A 101 13.31 -23.26 34.30
N VAL A 102 13.34 -21.93 34.36
CA VAL A 102 13.97 -21.19 35.47
C VAL A 102 13.27 -21.51 36.79
N GLN A 103 11.94 -21.55 36.83
CA GLN A 103 11.18 -21.94 38.02
C GLN A 103 11.53 -23.36 38.50
N ARG A 104 11.69 -24.32 37.59
CA ARG A 104 12.06 -25.70 37.94
C ARG A 104 13.49 -25.84 38.48
N HIS A 105 14.40 -24.96 38.10
CA HIS A 105 15.77 -24.97 38.63
C HIS A 105 15.88 -24.32 40.02
N LEU A 106 14.86 -23.60 40.48
CA LEU A 106 14.85 -22.89 41.76
C LEU A 106 14.00 -23.58 42.83
N ALA A 107 13.22 -24.59 42.46
CA ALA A 107 12.42 -25.43 43.35
C ALA A 107 13.15 -26.74 43.65
#